data_AF-A0A958WFR0-F1
#
_entry.id   AF-A0A958WFR0-F1
#
_cell.length_a   1.000
_cell.length_b   1.000
_cell.length_c   1.000
_cell.angle_alpha   90.00
_cell.angle_beta   90.00
_cell.angle_gamma   90.00
#
_symmetry.space_group_name_H-M   'P 1'
#
loop_
_entity.id
_entity.type
_entity.pdbx_description
1 polymer ?
#
loop_
_entity_poly.entity_id
_entity_poly.type
_entity_poly.pdbx_seq_one_letter_code
_entity_poly.pdbx_strand_id
1 'polypeptide(L)'
;MKIRTISIWALAVAGGLQSCQTKDNNTSDATDTTATVTSTEVEPDQSFEKALVYFALDKYDSSANSIEHAADFMEEMSNSLPEKRDAAIDSCVADLRDLATDVATDHVYGIGELNYYFGKTGRALAGYTMTITDEKFSNLAPKEQGLVFRAAIEKMEKSARYHQRELNSDESALFQRAKGLRDRLEKGEAVDKAETLNMIAELRMQLGKWEKEFKARHDSESAPGKDK
;
A
#
# COMPACT_ATOMS: atom_id res chain seq x y z
N MET A 1 -18.58 11.16 -34.91
CA MET A 1 -17.67 11.31 -33.76
C MET A 1 -18.51 11.17 -32.49
N LYS A 2 -18.47 10.02 -31.82
CA LYS A 2 -19.32 9.71 -30.65
C LYS A 2 -18.53 10.07 -29.39
N ILE A 3 -18.95 11.13 -28.70
CA ILE A 3 -18.39 11.55 -27.42
C ILE A 3 -18.92 10.57 -26.37
N ARG A 4 -18.04 9.78 -25.75
CA ARG A 4 -18.37 8.95 -24.59
C ARG A 4 -18.17 9.80 -23.33
N THR A 5 -19.28 10.09 -22.66
CA THR A 5 -19.33 10.74 -21.36
C THR A 5 -18.81 9.76 -20.30
N ILE A 6 -17.70 10.09 -19.64
CA ILE A 6 -17.21 9.37 -18.45
C ILE A 6 -17.66 10.17 -17.23
N SER A 7 -18.51 9.55 -16.41
CA SER A 7 -18.99 10.12 -15.15
C SER A 7 -17.93 9.97 -14.06
N ILE A 8 -17.30 11.09 -13.68
CA ILE A 8 -16.38 11.15 -12.55
C ILE A 8 -17.20 11.39 -11.28
N TRP A 9 -17.13 10.44 -10.33
CA TRP A 9 -17.66 10.63 -8.99
C TRP A 9 -16.75 11.57 -8.21
N ALA A 10 -17.30 12.70 -7.77
CA ALA A 10 -16.62 13.66 -6.91
C ALA A 10 -16.63 13.16 -5.46
N LEU A 11 -15.46 12.87 -4.88
CA LEU A 11 -15.30 12.70 -3.44
C LEU A 11 -14.95 14.05 -2.81
N ALA A 12 -15.84 14.57 -1.98
CA ALA A 12 -15.62 15.78 -1.20
C ALA A 12 -14.77 15.47 0.04
N VAL A 13 -13.57 16.05 0.13
CA VAL A 13 -12.78 16.08 1.37
C VAL A 13 -13.06 17.39 2.08
N ALA A 14 -13.90 17.33 3.12
CA ALA A 14 -14.15 18.46 4.01
C ALA A 14 -13.07 18.49 5.11
N GLY A 15 -12.38 19.63 5.21
CA GLY A 15 -11.38 19.89 6.23
C GLY A 15 -11.96 20.13 7.63
N GLY A 16 -11.11 19.97 8.63
CA GLY A 16 -11.38 20.28 10.03
C GLY A 16 -10.09 20.45 10.81
N LEU A 17 -9.47 21.63 10.68
CA LEU A 17 -8.44 22.14 11.60
C LEU A 17 -9.16 22.68 12.84
N GLN A 18 -8.87 22.15 14.02
CA GLN A 18 -9.11 22.91 15.26
C GLN A 18 -8.10 22.54 16.35
N SER A 19 -7.35 23.58 16.72
CA SER A 19 -6.41 23.71 17.82
C SER A 19 -7.14 23.78 19.16
N CYS A 20 -6.62 23.10 20.18
CA CYS A 20 -6.74 23.52 21.58
C CYS A 20 -5.46 23.14 22.35
N GLN A 21 -4.73 24.16 22.79
CA GLN A 21 -3.73 24.08 23.84
C GLN A 21 -4.41 24.07 25.21
N THR A 22 -3.96 23.20 26.12
CA THR A 22 -3.98 23.50 27.55
C THR A 22 -2.73 22.90 28.20
N LYS A 23 -2.01 23.75 28.93
CA LYS A 23 -0.87 23.40 29.79
C LYS A 23 -1.39 22.67 31.03
N ASP A 24 -0.65 21.69 31.52
CA ASP A 24 -0.41 21.48 32.95
C ASP A 24 0.92 20.74 33.17
N ASN A 25 1.67 21.22 34.16
CA ASN A 25 2.98 20.70 34.58
C ASN A 25 2.81 19.44 35.43
N ASN A 26 3.65 18.42 35.21
CA ASN A 26 4.23 17.66 36.32
C ASN A 26 5.48 16.87 35.89
N THR A 27 6.51 17.00 36.71
CA THR A 27 7.81 16.32 36.65
C THR A 27 7.68 14.87 37.15
N SER A 28 8.15 13.91 36.35
CA SER A 28 8.70 12.64 36.86
C SER A 28 9.67 12.08 35.82
N ASP A 29 10.90 11.86 36.29
CA ASP A 29 11.99 11.19 35.62
C ASP A 29 11.71 9.68 35.54
N ALA A 30 11.79 9.11 34.33
CA ALA A 30 12.20 7.73 34.03
C ALA A 30 11.98 7.51 32.53
N THR A 31 13.08 7.29 31.81
CA THR A 31 13.16 6.96 30.39
C THR A 31 12.32 5.73 30.06
N ASP A 32 11.13 5.96 29.50
CA ASP A 32 10.37 4.97 28.76
C ASP A 32 10.30 5.45 27.30
N THR A 33 11.19 4.89 26.47
CA THR A 33 11.15 5.11 25.02
C THR A 33 10.02 4.25 24.44
N THR A 34 8.78 4.56 24.80
CA THR A 34 7.62 4.17 24.00
C THR A 34 7.71 4.98 22.71
N ALA A 35 8.29 4.38 21.68
CA ALA A 35 8.12 4.83 20.30
C ALA A 35 6.61 4.82 20.02
N THR A 36 5.99 5.97 20.24
CA THR A 36 4.61 6.22 19.84
C THR A 36 4.61 6.12 18.34
N VAL A 37 4.16 4.99 17.79
CA VAL A 37 3.90 4.84 16.37
C VAL A 37 2.67 5.69 16.07
N THR A 38 2.89 7.00 15.91
CA THR A 38 1.93 7.93 15.36
C THR A 38 1.77 7.58 13.89
N SER A 39 0.77 6.73 13.62
CA SER A 39 0.32 6.31 12.29
C SER A 39 -0.34 7.48 11.55
N THR A 40 0.47 8.48 11.19
CA THR A 40 0.12 9.58 10.28
C THR A 40 1.27 9.84 9.31
N GLU A 41 1.94 8.78 8.85
CA GLU A 41 2.75 8.86 7.64
C GLU A 41 1.79 8.85 6.45
N VAL A 42 1.98 9.83 5.56
CA VAL A 42 1.28 9.89 4.27
C VAL A 42 1.71 8.66 3.48
N GLU A 43 0.90 7.60 3.51
CA GLU A 43 1.20 6.36 2.79
C GLU A 43 1.34 6.62 1.28
N PRO A 44 2.19 5.86 0.56
CA PRO A 44 2.34 5.92 -0.91
C PRO A 44 1.00 5.90 -1.67
N ASP A 45 -0.03 5.32 -1.07
CA ASP A 45 -1.38 5.27 -1.60
C ASP A 45 -2.01 6.65 -1.85
N GLN A 46 -1.80 7.63 -0.97
CA GLN A 46 -2.33 8.99 -1.20
C GLN A 46 -1.66 9.65 -2.40
N SER A 47 -0.37 9.37 -2.59
CA SER A 47 0.40 9.82 -3.74
C SER A 47 -0.07 9.15 -5.03
N PHE A 48 -0.38 7.85 -4.99
CA PHE A 48 -0.98 7.13 -6.12
C PHE A 48 -2.36 7.65 -6.50
N GLU A 49 -3.24 7.90 -5.52
CA GLU A 49 -4.55 8.49 -5.77
C GLU A 49 -4.45 9.86 -6.44
N LYS A 50 -3.55 10.73 -5.96
CA LYS A 50 -3.26 12.03 -6.59
C LYS A 50 -2.73 11.86 -7.99
N ALA A 51 -1.80 10.92 -8.21
CA ALA A 51 -1.26 10.64 -9.53
C ALA A 51 -2.36 10.25 -10.52
N LEU A 52 -3.26 9.32 -10.15
CA LEU A 52 -4.39 8.93 -10.99
C LEU A 52 -5.30 10.12 -11.33
N VAL A 53 -5.60 10.98 -10.35
CA VAL A 53 -6.44 12.17 -10.56
C VAL A 53 -5.75 13.17 -11.49
N TYR A 54 -4.46 13.45 -11.29
CA TYR A 54 -3.72 14.37 -12.14
C TYR A 54 -3.55 13.84 -13.56
N PHE A 55 -3.27 12.55 -13.71
CA PHE A 55 -3.19 11.88 -15.01
C PHE A 55 -4.52 11.99 -15.78
N ALA A 56 -5.64 11.73 -15.12
CA ALA A 56 -6.98 11.84 -15.73
C ALA A 56 -7.39 13.28 -16.10
N LEU A 57 -6.68 14.28 -15.58
CA LEU A 57 -6.88 15.71 -15.89
C LEU A 57 -5.83 16.25 -16.87
N ASP A 58 -5.06 15.37 -17.52
CA ASP A 58 -3.95 15.70 -18.42
C ASP A 58 -2.87 16.59 -17.75
N LYS A 59 -2.72 16.48 -16.43
CA LYS A 59 -1.70 17.19 -15.62
C LYS A 59 -0.49 16.29 -15.36
N TYR A 60 0.19 15.90 -16.43
CA TYR A 60 1.23 14.87 -16.38
C TYR A 60 2.39 15.21 -15.43
N ASP A 61 2.89 16.45 -15.41
CA ASP A 61 3.92 16.86 -14.45
C ASP A 61 3.48 16.70 -13.00
N SER A 62 2.22 17.02 -12.69
CA SER A 62 1.67 16.86 -11.33
C SER A 62 1.48 15.39 -10.97
N SER A 63 1.12 14.57 -11.96
CA SER A 63 1.05 13.11 -11.80
C SER A 63 2.43 12.53 -11.53
N ALA A 64 3.42 12.85 -12.36
CA ALA A 64 4.82 12.41 -12.22
C ALA A 64 5.39 12.81 -10.85
N ASN A 65 5.19 14.06 -10.42
CA ASN A 65 5.64 14.52 -9.10
C ASN A 65 4.98 13.75 -7.95
N SER A 66 3.73 13.32 -8.11
CA SER A 66 3.06 12.49 -7.09
C SER A 66 3.65 11.07 -7.05
N ILE A 67 4.02 10.51 -8.21
CA ILE A 67 4.68 9.21 -8.32
C ILE A 67 6.09 9.26 -7.68
N GLU A 68 6.87 10.30 -7.96
CA GLU A 68 8.18 10.54 -7.31
C GLU A 68 8.04 10.62 -5.79
N HIS A 69 7.04 11.35 -5.29
CA HIS A 69 6.82 11.46 -3.85
C HIS A 69 6.52 10.09 -3.19
N ALA A 70 5.84 9.19 -3.89
CA ALA A 70 5.66 7.81 -3.42
C ALA A 70 6.98 7.02 -3.43
N ALA A 71 7.82 7.20 -4.46
CA ALA A 71 9.12 6.55 -4.55
C ALA A 71 10.06 7.00 -3.42
N ASP A 72 10.12 8.31 -3.15
CA ASP A 72 10.92 8.89 -2.06
C ASP A 72 10.49 8.34 -0.69
N PHE A 73 9.17 8.28 -0.44
CA PHE A 73 8.64 7.68 0.79
C PHE A 73 9.09 6.22 0.94
N MET A 74 8.99 5.43 -0.13
CA MET A 74 9.40 4.02 -0.10
C MET A 74 10.89 3.85 0.12
N GLU A 75 11.70 4.71 -0.48
CA GLU A 75 13.14 4.73 -0.30
C GLU A 75 13.50 5.09 1.14
N GLU A 76 12.90 6.13 1.71
CA GLU A 76 13.08 6.51 3.12
C GLU A 76 12.66 5.38 4.07
N MET A 77 11.50 4.78 3.83
CA MET A 77 11.01 3.62 4.59
C MET A 77 12.00 2.45 4.53
N SER A 78 12.57 2.15 3.36
CA SER A 78 13.56 1.08 3.20
C SER A 78 14.91 1.39 3.86
N ASN A 79 15.32 2.65 3.85
CA ASN A 79 16.56 3.12 4.46
C ASN A 79 16.47 3.23 5.99
N SER A 80 15.26 3.39 6.53
CA SER A 80 15.03 3.44 7.99
C SER A 80 15.31 2.10 8.69
N LEU A 81 15.31 0.99 7.93
CA LEU A 81 15.59 -0.37 8.42
C LEU A 81 16.57 -1.09 7.47
N PRO A 82 17.85 -0.68 7.41
CA PRO A 82 18.80 -1.17 6.40
C PRO A 82 19.01 -2.69 6.42
N GLU A 83 18.96 -3.31 7.61
CA GLU A 83 19.06 -4.77 7.77
C GLU A 83 17.85 -5.52 7.19
N LYS A 84 16.77 -4.79 6.87
CA LYS A 84 15.51 -5.29 6.31
C LYS A 84 15.23 -4.72 4.93
N ARG A 85 16.22 -4.09 4.30
CA ARG A 85 16.09 -3.56 2.96
C ARG A 85 15.65 -4.68 2.02
N ASP A 86 14.45 -4.52 1.48
CA ASP A 86 13.79 -5.52 0.66
C ASP A 86 14.04 -5.19 -0.81
N ALA A 87 14.65 -6.13 -1.55
CA ALA A 87 14.94 -5.97 -2.96
C ALA A 87 13.65 -5.70 -3.80
N ALA A 88 12.48 -6.16 -3.34
CA ALA A 88 11.21 -5.85 -3.96
C ALA A 88 10.82 -4.38 -3.79
N ILE A 89 11.12 -3.78 -2.62
CA ILE A 89 10.91 -2.34 -2.38
C ILE A 89 11.86 -1.52 -3.25
N ASP A 90 13.14 -1.88 -3.30
CA ASP A 90 14.12 -1.21 -4.17
C ASP A 90 13.72 -1.27 -5.64
N SER A 91 13.28 -2.44 -6.12
CA SER A 91 12.77 -2.59 -7.48
C SER A 91 11.53 -1.71 -7.72
N CYS A 92 10.61 -1.60 -6.75
CA CYS A 92 9.45 -0.73 -6.92
C CYS A 92 9.82 0.75 -6.91
N VAL A 93 10.80 1.18 -6.11
CA VAL A 93 11.31 2.55 -6.14
C VAL A 93 11.88 2.89 -7.51
N ALA A 94 12.71 2.01 -8.08
CA ALA A 94 13.26 2.20 -9.42
C ALA A 94 12.16 2.27 -10.49
N ASP A 95 11.24 1.30 -10.49
CA ASP A 95 10.10 1.27 -11.41
C ASP A 95 9.22 2.52 -11.31
N LEU A 96 8.99 3.05 -10.11
CA LEU A 96 8.19 4.27 -9.92
C LEU A 96 8.90 5.51 -10.48
N ARG A 97 10.23 5.60 -10.35
CA ARG A 97 11.02 6.70 -10.94
C ARG A 97 11.04 6.65 -12.46
N ASP A 98 11.17 5.45 -13.02
CA ASP A 98 11.05 5.24 -14.47
C ASP A 98 9.64 5.63 -14.94
N LEU A 99 8.59 5.17 -14.24
CA LEU A 99 7.21 5.54 -14.53
C LEU A 99 6.97 7.06 -14.43
N ALA A 100 7.51 7.73 -13.41
CA ALA A 100 7.36 9.18 -13.28
C ALA A 100 8.00 9.92 -14.46
N THR A 101 9.16 9.46 -14.91
CA THR A 101 9.84 9.97 -16.12
C THR A 101 8.97 9.75 -17.36
N ASP A 102 8.41 8.55 -17.53
CA ASP A 102 7.55 8.22 -18.67
C ASP A 102 6.25 9.03 -18.67
N VAL A 103 5.63 9.25 -17.49
CA VAL A 103 4.45 10.11 -17.36
C VAL A 103 4.79 11.55 -17.75
N ALA A 104 5.91 12.10 -17.26
CA ALA A 104 6.33 13.48 -17.58
C ALA A 104 6.69 13.67 -19.06
N THR A 105 7.07 12.60 -19.77
CA THR A 105 7.50 12.62 -21.17
C THR A 105 6.46 12.10 -22.16
N ASP A 106 5.21 11.89 -21.73
CA ASP A 106 4.08 11.40 -22.54
C ASP A 106 4.34 10.01 -23.17
N HIS A 107 5.13 9.17 -22.49
CA HIS A 107 5.41 7.79 -22.88
C HIS A 107 4.50 6.75 -22.20
N VAL A 108 3.59 7.19 -21.33
CA VAL A 108 2.60 6.31 -20.70
C VAL A 108 1.32 6.25 -21.51
N TYR A 109 0.96 5.04 -21.91
CA TYR A 109 -0.13 4.82 -22.88
C TYR A 109 -1.52 4.82 -22.25
N GLY A 110 -1.61 4.83 -20.91
CA GLY A 110 -2.88 5.06 -20.22
C GLY A 110 -2.87 4.70 -18.74
N ILE A 111 -4.03 4.90 -18.10
CA ILE A 111 -4.24 4.67 -16.67
C ILE A 111 -4.00 3.21 -16.24
N GLY A 112 -4.06 2.25 -17.18
CA GLY A 112 -3.76 0.84 -16.92
C GLY A 112 -2.32 0.60 -16.50
N GLU A 113 -1.38 1.35 -17.07
CA GLU A 113 0.05 1.25 -16.75
C GLU A 113 0.36 1.81 -15.35
N LEU A 114 -0.20 2.97 -15.00
CA LEU A 114 -0.15 3.51 -13.63
C LEU A 114 -0.67 2.48 -12.61
N ASN A 115 -1.86 1.95 -12.88
CA ASN A 115 -2.50 0.95 -12.04
C ASN A 115 -1.65 -0.32 -11.89
N TYR A 116 -0.94 -0.76 -12.93
CA TYR A 116 -0.06 -1.90 -12.84
C TYR A 116 1.08 -1.66 -11.84
N TYR A 117 1.78 -0.54 -11.95
CA TYR A 117 2.89 -0.21 -11.06
C TYR A 117 2.42 0.08 -9.63
N PHE A 118 1.30 0.80 -9.44
CA PHE A 118 0.74 1.03 -8.11
C PHE A 118 0.28 -0.28 -7.45
N GLY A 119 -0.30 -1.17 -8.25
CA GLY A 119 -0.64 -2.52 -7.81
C GLY A 119 0.59 -3.34 -7.42
N LYS A 120 1.68 -3.30 -8.22
CA LYS A 120 2.97 -3.93 -7.92
C LYS A 120 3.54 -3.41 -6.60
N THR A 121 3.58 -2.10 -6.43
CA THR A 121 4.06 -1.44 -5.22
C THR A 121 3.23 -1.81 -4.00
N GLY A 122 1.90 -1.81 -4.11
CA GLY A 122 1.02 -2.24 -3.01
C GLY A 122 1.32 -3.67 -2.53
N ARG A 123 1.68 -4.59 -3.44
CA ARG A 123 2.12 -5.95 -3.05
C ARG A 123 3.45 -5.94 -2.33
N ALA A 124 4.45 -5.21 -2.83
CA ALA A 124 5.75 -5.12 -2.20
C ALA A 124 5.63 -4.54 -0.79
N LEU A 125 4.84 -3.48 -0.62
CA LEU A 125 4.54 -2.89 0.68
C LEU A 125 3.80 -3.86 1.62
N ALA A 126 2.84 -4.64 1.11
CA ALA A 126 2.17 -5.67 1.90
C ALA A 126 3.15 -6.76 2.36
N GLY A 127 4.01 -7.25 1.46
CA GLY A 127 5.05 -8.23 1.76
C GLY A 127 6.04 -7.72 2.81
N TYR A 128 6.54 -6.49 2.63
CA TYR A 128 7.43 -5.83 3.58
C TYR A 128 6.78 -5.68 4.96
N THR A 129 5.54 -5.21 5.03
CA THR A 129 4.80 -5.11 6.29
C THR A 129 4.63 -6.48 6.95
N MET A 130 4.34 -7.54 6.19
CA MET A 130 4.28 -8.90 6.73
C MET A 130 5.62 -9.44 7.22
N THR A 131 6.74 -9.08 6.59
CA THR A 131 8.08 -9.46 7.06
C THR A 131 8.45 -8.77 8.36
N ILE A 132 8.17 -7.47 8.46
CA ILE A 132 8.27 -6.77 9.75
C ILE A 132 7.36 -7.40 10.79
N THR A 133 6.14 -7.79 10.37
CA THR A 133 5.17 -8.48 11.21
C THR A 133 5.82 -9.76 11.73
N ASP A 134 6.10 -10.76 10.90
CA ASP A 134 6.64 -12.08 11.28
C ASP A 134 7.76 -12.01 12.35
N GLU A 135 8.75 -11.14 12.15
CA GLU A 135 9.89 -10.98 13.06
C GLU A 135 9.54 -10.28 14.38
N LYS A 136 8.78 -9.17 14.32
CA LYS A 136 8.42 -8.39 15.52
C LYS A 136 7.19 -8.95 16.22
N PHE A 137 6.37 -9.74 15.53
CA PHE A 137 5.04 -10.18 15.95
C PHE A 137 5.12 -10.81 17.33
N SER A 138 6.10 -11.70 17.52
CA SER A 138 6.30 -12.43 18.77
C SER A 138 6.59 -11.53 19.98
N ASN A 139 7.01 -10.29 19.76
CA ASN A 139 7.44 -9.35 20.80
C ASN A 139 6.49 -8.15 20.95
N LEU A 140 5.50 -8.00 20.07
CA LEU A 140 4.50 -6.93 20.12
C LEU A 140 3.33 -7.33 21.02
N ALA A 141 2.68 -6.33 21.64
CA ALA A 141 1.41 -6.57 22.31
C ALA A 141 0.34 -6.95 21.27
N PRO A 142 -0.69 -7.76 21.63
CA PRO A 142 -1.73 -8.19 20.68
C PRO A 142 -2.39 -7.02 19.92
N LYS A 143 -2.60 -5.88 20.59
CA LYS A 143 -3.16 -4.69 19.94
C LYS A 143 -2.26 -4.13 18.84
N GLU A 144 -0.96 -4.07 19.07
CA GLU A 144 0.02 -3.58 18.10
C GLU A 144 0.17 -4.56 16.94
N GLN A 145 0.19 -5.86 17.23
CA GLN A 145 0.11 -6.93 16.24
C GLN A 145 -1.10 -6.73 15.30
N GLY A 146 -2.26 -6.43 15.87
CA GLY A 146 -3.48 -6.15 15.11
C GLY A 146 -3.35 -4.96 14.16
N LEU A 147 -2.73 -3.86 14.61
CA LEU A 147 -2.50 -2.67 13.77
C LEU A 147 -1.56 -2.94 12.60
N VAL A 148 -0.45 -3.63 12.84
CA VAL A 148 0.49 -3.99 11.75
C VAL A 148 -0.19 -4.94 10.77
N PHE A 149 -0.94 -5.91 11.28
CA PHE A 149 -1.67 -6.87 10.45
C PHE A 149 -2.78 -6.21 9.61
N ARG A 150 -3.47 -5.20 10.17
CA ARG A 150 -4.41 -4.34 9.42
C ARG A 150 -3.74 -3.70 8.22
N ALA A 151 -2.59 -3.04 8.43
CA ALA A 151 -1.87 -2.36 7.36
C ALA A 151 -1.49 -3.31 6.22
N ALA A 152 -1.05 -4.53 6.55
CA ALA A 152 -0.75 -5.55 5.54
C ALA A 152 -1.99 -5.93 4.71
N ILE A 153 -3.12 -6.19 5.37
CA ILE A 153 -4.40 -6.53 4.70
C ILE A 153 -4.85 -5.38 3.79
N GLU A 154 -4.83 -4.15 4.28
CA GLU A 154 -5.27 -2.97 3.53
C GLU A 154 -4.42 -2.75 2.26
N LYS A 155 -3.09 -2.92 2.37
CA LYS A 155 -2.18 -2.83 1.23
C LYS A 155 -2.45 -3.91 0.17
N MET A 156 -2.76 -5.13 0.59
CA MET A 156 -3.17 -6.18 -0.35
C MET A 156 -4.49 -5.83 -1.05
N GLU A 157 -5.49 -5.32 -0.33
CA GLU A 157 -6.77 -4.92 -0.92
C GLU A 157 -6.61 -3.77 -1.91
N LYS A 158 -5.79 -2.77 -1.57
CA LYS A 158 -5.44 -1.66 -2.48
C LYS A 158 -4.73 -2.18 -3.73
N SER A 159 -3.78 -3.12 -3.59
CA SER A 159 -3.15 -3.77 -4.74
C SER A 159 -4.15 -4.45 -5.68
N ALA A 160 -5.07 -5.24 -5.12
CA ALA A 160 -6.12 -5.88 -5.91
C ALA A 160 -7.01 -4.84 -6.64
N ARG A 161 -7.34 -3.73 -5.97
CA ARG A 161 -8.11 -2.63 -6.56
C ARG A 161 -7.37 -1.96 -7.72
N TYR A 162 -6.08 -1.66 -7.58
CA TYR A 162 -5.31 -1.08 -8.68
C TYR A 162 -5.30 -2.00 -9.90
N HIS A 163 -5.18 -3.31 -9.71
CA HIS A 163 -5.30 -4.27 -10.81
C HIS A 163 -6.74 -4.57 -11.25
N GLN A 164 -7.73 -3.82 -10.77
CA GLN A 164 -9.16 -4.00 -11.08
C GLN A 164 -9.61 -5.47 -10.88
N ARG A 165 -9.03 -6.14 -9.87
CA ARG A 165 -9.32 -7.54 -9.56
C ARG A 165 -10.51 -7.61 -8.62
N GLU A 166 -11.53 -8.34 -9.02
CA GLU A 166 -12.53 -8.87 -8.10
C GLU A 166 -11.97 -10.10 -7.40
N LEU A 167 -12.11 -10.15 -6.07
CA LEU A 167 -11.69 -11.29 -5.28
C LEU A 167 -12.62 -12.47 -5.56
N ASN A 168 -12.06 -13.64 -5.87
CA ASN A 168 -12.85 -14.86 -5.96
C ASN A 168 -13.35 -15.33 -4.57
N SER A 169 -14.13 -16.41 -4.51
CA SER A 169 -14.68 -16.92 -3.26
C SER A 169 -13.62 -17.27 -2.21
N ASP A 170 -12.52 -17.89 -2.65
CA ASP A 170 -11.47 -18.39 -1.77
C ASP A 170 -10.61 -17.24 -1.24
N GLU A 171 -10.31 -16.27 -2.11
CA GLU A 171 -9.64 -15.03 -1.75
C GLU A 171 -10.50 -14.24 -0.76
N SER A 172 -11.79 -14.05 -1.06
CA SER A 172 -12.71 -13.35 -0.17
C SER A 172 -12.79 -14.01 1.21
N ALA A 173 -12.85 -15.34 1.25
CA ALA A 173 -12.85 -16.10 2.51
C ALA A 173 -11.53 -15.94 3.28
N LEU A 174 -10.38 -15.95 2.60
CA LEU A 174 -9.07 -15.66 3.21
C LEU A 174 -9.03 -14.27 3.82
N PHE A 175 -9.45 -13.24 3.08
CA PHE A 175 -9.48 -11.86 3.58
C PHE A 175 -10.43 -11.68 4.76
N GLN A 176 -11.60 -12.35 4.74
CA GLN A 176 -12.52 -12.32 5.87
C GLN A 176 -11.91 -12.96 7.12
N ARG A 177 -11.25 -14.11 7.00
CA ARG A 177 -10.55 -14.74 8.13
C ARG A 177 -9.41 -13.85 8.65
N ALA A 178 -8.62 -13.25 7.76
CA ALA A 178 -7.56 -12.32 8.13
C ALA A 178 -8.11 -11.09 8.89
N LYS A 179 -9.22 -10.49 8.41
CA LYS A 179 -9.90 -9.39 9.12
C LYS A 179 -10.44 -9.82 10.48
N GLY A 180 -10.99 -11.03 10.59
CA GLY A 180 -11.45 -11.58 11.87
C GLY A 180 -10.32 -11.73 12.88
N LEU A 181 -9.16 -12.24 12.45
CA LEU A 181 -7.96 -12.33 13.29
C LEU A 181 -7.46 -10.94 13.72
N ARG A 182 -7.38 -10.00 12.77
CA ARG A 182 -7.05 -8.60 13.03
C ARG A 182 -7.96 -8.00 14.11
N ASP A 183 -9.27 -8.14 13.97
CA ASP A 183 -10.24 -7.53 14.91
C ASP A 183 -10.09 -8.06 16.33
N ARG A 184 -9.75 -9.34 16.48
CA ARG A 184 -9.46 -9.96 17.78
C ARG A 184 -8.17 -9.39 18.38
N LEU A 185 -7.10 -9.35 17.58
CA LEU A 185 -5.82 -8.77 17.96
C LEU A 185 -5.95 -7.31 18.43
N GLU A 186 -6.66 -6.48 17.69
CA GLU A 186 -6.86 -5.06 18.02
C GLU A 186 -7.67 -4.81 19.30
N LYS A 187 -8.54 -5.75 19.66
CA LYS A 187 -9.24 -5.76 20.96
C LYS A 187 -8.33 -6.18 22.12
N GLY A 188 -7.09 -6.59 21.82
CA GLY A 188 -6.14 -7.09 22.80
C GLY A 188 -6.34 -8.57 23.13
N GLU A 189 -7.12 -9.31 22.34
CA GLU A 189 -7.31 -10.74 22.56
C GLU A 189 -5.99 -11.48 22.33
N ALA A 190 -5.61 -12.34 23.28
CA ALA A 190 -4.52 -13.27 23.07
C ALA A 190 -4.94 -14.31 22.02
N VAL A 191 -4.33 -14.24 20.85
CA VAL A 191 -4.45 -15.24 19.79
C VAL A 191 -3.25 -16.17 19.84
N ASP A 192 -3.45 -17.40 19.38
CA ASP A 192 -2.35 -18.33 19.28
C ASP A 192 -1.33 -17.83 18.24
N LYS A 193 -0.04 -17.97 18.57
CA LYS A 193 1.04 -17.55 17.68
C LYS A 193 1.00 -18.35 16.38
N ALA A 194 0.71 -19.65 16.44
CA ALA A 194 0.64 -20.47 15.23
C ALA A 194 -0.56 -20.07 14.36
N GLU A 195 -1.71 -19.73 14.95
CA GLU A 195 -2.86 -19.16 14.22
C GLU A 195 -2.45 -17.94 13.38
N THR A 196 -1.70 -17.00 13.97
CA THR A 196 -1.31 -15.79 13.23
C THR A 196 -0.24 -16.06 12.18
N LEU A 197 0.79 -16.85 12.51
CA LEU A 197 1.82 -17.19 11.54
C LEU A 197 1.26 -17.96 10.34
N ASN A 198 0.29 -18.85 10.57
CA ASN A 198 -0.43 -19.54 9.49
C ASN A 198 -1.19 -18.55 8.61
N MET A 199 -1.88 -17.56 9.20
CA MET A 199 -2.57 -16.54 8.43
C MET A 199 -1.61 -15.68 7.60
N ILE A 200 -0.47 -15.27 8.17
CA ILE A 200 0.57 -14.53 7.43
C ILE A 200 1.10 -15.39 6.27
N ALA A 201 1.34 -16.68 6.49
CA ALA A 201 1.80 -17.59 5.44
C ALA A 201 0.77 -17.74 4.31
N GLU A 202 -0.52 -17.87 4.63
CA GLU A 202 -1.60 -17.92 3.63
C GLU A 202 -1.68 -16.63 2.81
N LEU A 203 -1.59 -15.46 3.45
CA LEU A 203 -1.59 -14.18 2.75
C LEU A 203 -0.35 -13.99 1.86
N ARG A 204 0.83 -14.41 2.32
CA ARG A 204 2.07 -14.41 1.51
C ARG A 204 1.95 -15.32 0.29
N MET A 205 1.40 -16.52 0.44
CA MET A 205 1.14 -17.41 -0.70
C MET A 205 0.19 -16.75 -1.70
N GLN A 206 -0.84 -16.05 -1.22
CA GLN A 206 -1.78 -15.35 -2.08
C GLN A 206 -1.14 -14.17 -2.82
N LEU A 207 -0.28 -13.39 -2.16
CA LEU A 207 0.53 -12.34 -2.81
C LEU A 207 1.39 -12.90 -3.94
N GLY A 208 2.07 -14.02 -3.72
CA GLY A 208 2.90 -14.66 -4.74
C GLY A 208 2.10 -15.19 -5.94
N LYS A 209 0.85 -15.62 -5.75
CA LYS A 209 -0.06 -15.96 -6.85
C LYS A 209 -0.43 -14.72 -7.67
N TRP A 210 -0.84 -13.66 -6.98
CA TRP A 210 -1.19 -12.38 -7.60
C TRP A 210 -0.05 -11.78 -8.40
N GLU A 211 1.17 -11.82 -7.89
CA GLU A 211 2.34 -11.32 -8.61
C GLU A 211 2.49 -11.98 -9.98
N LYS A 212 2.40 -13.31 -10.04
CA LYS A 212 2.51 -14.07 -11.29
C LYS A 212 1.37 -13.74 -12.25
N GLU A 213 0.14 -13.67 -11.75
CA GLU A 213 -1.05 -13.38 -12.56
C GLU A 213 -1.04 -11.95 -13.12
N PHE A 214 -0.68 -10.97 -12.30
CA PHE A 214 -0.65 -9.57 -12.72
C PHE A 214 0.49 -9.31 -13.70
N LYS A 215 1.66 -9.90 -13.47
CA LYS A 215 2.76 -9.83 -14.42
C LYS A 215 2.40 -10.44 -15.78
N ALA A 216 1.84 -11.66 -15.78
CA ALA A 216 1.47 -12.33 -17.03
C ALA A 216 0.44 -11.54 -17.85
N ARG A 217 -0.53 -10.91 -17.17
CA ARG A 217 -1.51 -10.04 -17.82
C ARG A 217 -0.87 -8.79 -18.42
N HIS A 218 -0.06 -8.07 -17.65
CA HIS A 218 0.64 -6.89 -18.12
C HIS A 218 1.52 -7.21 -19.34
N ASP A 219 2.36 -8.25 -19.25
CA ASP A 219 3.21 -8.67 -20.37
C ASP A 219 2.41 -9.02 -21.63
N SER A 220 1.16 -9.50 -21.48
CA SER A 220 0.26 -9.83 -22.60
C SER A 220 -0.44 -8.62 -23.23
N GLU A 221 -0.60 -7.54 -22.45
CA GLU A 221 -1.22 -6.27 -22.86
C GLU A 221 -0.19 -5.32 -23.47
N SER A 222 1.05 -5.32 -22.97
CA SER A 222 2.15 -4.48 -23.46
C SER A 222 2.83 -5.03 -24.73
N ALA A 223 2.41 -6.18 -25.25
CA ALA A 223 3.03 -6.79 -26.43
C ALA A 223 2.73 -5.94 -27.70
N PRO A 224 3.76 -5.44 -28.42
CA PRO A 224 3.55 -4.58 -29.57
C PRO A 224 2.86 -5.35 -30.71
N GLY A 225 1.61 -4.98 -31.00
CA GLY A 225 0.88 -5.49 -32.17
C GLY A 225 -0.60 -5.83 -31.99
N LYS A 226 -1.25 -5.53 -30.86
CA LYS A 226 -2.68 -5.86 -30.66
C LYS A 226 -3.70 -4.74 -30.87
N ASP A 227 -3.29 -3.50 -31.03
CA ASP A 227 -4.21 -2.42 -31.41
C ASP A 227 -3.86 -1.83 -32.78
N LYS A 228 -4.64 -2.27 -33.78
CA LYS A 228 -4.96 -1.53 -35.02
C LYS A 228 -6.47 -1.55 -35.21
#